data_AF-A0A519XWT7-F1
#
_entry.id   AF-A0A519XWT7-F1
#
_cell.length_a   1.000
_cell.length_b   1.000
_cell.length_c   1.000
_cell.angle_alpha   90.00
_cell.angle_beta   90.00
_cell.angle_gamma   90.00
#
_symmetry.space_group_name_H-M   'P 1'
#
loop_
_entity.id
_entity.type
_entity.pdbx_description
1 polymer ?
#
loop_
_entity_poly.entity_id
_entity_poly.type
_entity_poly.pdbx_seq_one_letter_code
_entity_poly.pdbx_strand_id
1 'polypeptide(L)'
;MSAELSHPALSTTRIPTSPVFELGWPARAGRQGPAKQRWPAATRLLALLLVLLSGAATTTLAQTTTPPACSQDEKFINIWYFGHKAGFDLNQATDSIPPTILTNSQMSAPAGTGVMSDGTGNLLFYSNGDTVWSRNHSIMLNGTGMGGNRLCTDGPLPIKLPGSPATPGAPTRYLLFTQDAQGGPKGLSYSEISIPTGGQGEVVATAKNLPLTLGTTEKMTGVLHKNGCDIWIIVHGWGTATSGT
;
A
#
# COMPACT_ATOMS: atom_id res chain seq x y z
N MET A 1 8.87 -45.65 -8.73
CA MET A 1 9.88 -45.14 -9.68
C MET A 1 9.93 -43.65 -9.49
N SER A 2 10.92 -43.17 -8.75
CA SER A 2 11.04 -41.78 -8.33
C SER A 2 11.82 -41.00 -9.38
N ALA A 3 11.24 -39.94 -9.91
CA ALA A 3 11.95 -38.99 -10.77
C ALA A 3 12.47 -37.86 -9.89
N GLU A 4 13.79 -37.85 -9.67
CA GLU A 4 14.53 -36.80 -8.99
C GLU A 4 14.77 -35.66 -9.99
N LEU A 5 14.30 -34.44 -9.68
CA LEU A 5 14.58 -33.25 -10.48
C LEU A 5 15.79 -32.52 -9.87
N SER A 6 16.87 -32.47 -10.64
CA SER A 6 18.13 -31.81 -10.31
C SER A 6 17.99 -30.29 -10.16
N HIS A 7 18.38 -29.76 -8.99
CA HIS A 7 18.46 -28.32 -8.71
C HIS A 7 19.81 -27.73 -9.14
N PRO A 8 19.86 -26.46 -9.59
CA PRO A 8 21.12 -25.76 -9.82
C PRO A 8 21.77 -25.34 -8.48
N ALA A 9 23.10 -25.50 -8.40
CA ALA A 9 23.89 -25.20 -7.21
C ALA A 9 23.90 -23.70 -6.86
N LEU A 10 23.64 -23.40 -5.58
CA LEU A 10 23.81 -22.07 -4.99
C LEU A 10 25.30 -21.75 -4.83
N SER A 11 25.76 -20.66 -5.44
CA SER A 11 27.09 -20.10 -5.21
C SER A 11 27.17 -19.51 -3.80
N THR A 12 28.06 -20.05 -2.97
CA THR A 12 28.32 -19.60 -1.61
C THR A 12 29.31 -18.43 -1.63
N THR A 13 28.83 -17.22 -1.38
CA THR A 13 29.71 -16.08 -1.10
C THR A 13 29.93 -15.98 0.41
N ARG A 14 31.16 -16.30 0.87
CA ARG A 14 31.58 -16.17 2.27
C ARG A 14 31.66 -14.69 2.69
N ILE A 15 31.08 -14.38 3.85
CA ILE A 15 31.36 -13.15 4.60
C ILE A 15 32.64 -13.41 5.41
N PRO A 16 33.72 -12.63 5.27
CA PRO A 16 34.90 -12.80 6.10
C PRO A 16 34.68 -12.18 7.49
N THR A 17 34.89 -13.00 8.51
CA THR A 17 35.00 -12.61 9.93
C THR A 17 36.32 -11.88 10.16
N SER A 18 36.28 -10.68 10.75
CA SER A 18 37.48 -9.96 11.17
C SER A 18 38.18 -10.66 12.35
N PRO A 19 39.52 -10.76 12.36
CA PRO A 19 40.26 -11.37 13.46
C PRO A 19 40.32 -10.44 14.68
N VAL A 20 40.17 -11.05 15.86
CA VAL A 20 40.51 -10.49 17.16
C VAL A 20 42.03 -10.26 17.18
N PHE A 21 42.46 -9.02 17.47
CA PHE A 21 43.88 -8.71 17.67
C PHE A 21 44.10 -8.33 19.13
N GLU A 22 44.75 -9.24 19.87
CA GLU A 22 45.33 -8.98 21.18
C GLU A 22 46.48 -7.97 21.05
N LEU A 23 46.47 -6.93 21.89
CA LEU A 23 47.53 -5.93 21.95
C LEU A 23 48.63 -6.37 22.91
N GLY A 24 49.71 -6.93 22.38
CA GLY A 24 50.98 -7.08 23.07
C GLY A 24 51.68 -5.72 23.26
N TRP A 25 52.07 -5.42 24.49
CA TRP A 25 52.85 -4.23 24.85
C TRP A 25 54.34 -4.42 24.59
N PRO A 26 55.03 -3.44 23.98
CA PRO A 26 56.44 -3.22 24.25
C PRO A 26 56.63 -2.02 25.17
N ALA A 27 57.39 -2.22 26.25
CA ALA A 27 57.84 -1.16 27.12
C ALA A 27 58.95 -0.33 26.43
N ARG A 28 58.87 1.01 26.49
CA ARG A 28 60.08 1.83 26.64
C ARG A 28 59.84 3.25 27.17
N ALA A 29 60.61 3.54 28.21
CA ALA A 29 61.29 4.78 28.58
C ALA A 29 60.55 6.13 28.44
N GLY A 30 60.32 6.77 29.58
CA GLY A 30 59.78 8.13 29.64
C GLY A 30 60.82 9.23 29.35
N ARG A 31 60.32 10.38 28.89
CA ARG A 31 60.40 11.67 29.61
C ARG A 31 59.73 12.79 28.79
N GLN A 32 59.03 13.63 29.53
CA GLN A 32 58.68 15.05 29.31
C GLN A 32 57.92 15.41 28.02
N GLY A 33 56.65 15.78 28.20
CA GLY A 33 55.82 16.35 27.15
C GLY A 33 56.06 17.84 26.91
N PRO A 34 55.49 18.38 25.82
CA PRO A 34 55.04 19.75 25.76
C PRO A 34 53.51 19.84 25.71
N ALA A 35 53.03 21.05 26.03
CA ALA A 35 51.66 21.45 26.29
C ALA A 35 50.57 20.85 25.38
N LYS A 36 49.50 20.35 26.00
CA LYS A 36 48.22 20.07 25.33
C LYS A 36 47.67 21.38 24.77
N GLN A 37 47.73 21.55 23.46
CA GLN A 37 47.05 22.63 22.76
C GLN A 37 45.54 22.37 22.85
N ARG A 38 44.90 22.90 23.90
CA ARG A 38 43.46 22.85 24.10
C ARG A 38 42.82 23.78 23.08
N TRP A 39 42.25 23.24 22.02
CA TRP A 39 41.37 24.02 21.16
C TRP A 39 40.16 24.45 21.99
N PRO A 40 39.87 25.76 22.09
CA PRO A 40 38.75 26.25 22.90
C PRO A 40 37.43 25.69 22.36
N ALA A 41 36.47 25.41 23.24
CA ALA A 41 35.16 24.86 22.87
C ALA A 41 34.44 25.70 21.79
N ALA A 42 34.79 26.99 21.68
CA ALA A 42 34.35 27.89 20.61
C ALA A 42 34.69 27.39 19.20
N THR A 43 35.83 26.71 18.99
CA THR A 43 36.23 26.20 17.66
C THR A 43 35.41 24.97 17.24
N ARG A 44 34.92 24.18 18.21
CA ARG A 44 33.99 23.06 17.95
C ARG A 44 32.58 23.56 17.65
N LEU A 45 32.12 24.61 18.34
CA LEU A 45 30.86 25.26 18.01
C LEU A 45 30.92 25.96 16.65
N LEU A 46 32.04 26.58 16.28
CA LEU A 46 32.20 27.24 14.98
C LEU A 46 32.20 26.21 13.83
N ALA A 47 32.85 25.05 14.01
CA ALA A 47 32.82 23.97 13.03
C ALA A 47 31.41 23.34 12.91
N LEU A 48 30.68 23.17 14.01
CA LEU A 48 29.28 22.73 13.97
C LEU A 48 28.36 23.78 13.32
N LEU A 49 28.57 25.07 13.60
CA LEU A 49 27.83 26.16 12.96
C LEU A 49 28.12 26.23 11.46
N LEU A 50 29.38 26.03 11.04
CA LEU A 50 29.77 26.01 9.63
C LEU A 50 29.19 24.81 8.88
N VAL A 51 29.04 23.65 9.53
CA VAL A 51 28.35 22.48 8.96
C VAL A 51 26.83 22.71 8.90
N LEU A 52 26.25 23.46 9.85
CA LEU A 52 24.83 23.84 9.84
C LEU A 52 24.52 25.02 8.87
N LEU A 53 25.51 25.88 8.58
CA LEU A 53 25.43 27.00 7.64
C LEU A 53 25.81 26.60 6.20
N SER A 54 26.58 25.53 6.01
CA SER A 54 26.65 24.84 4.72
C SER A 54 25.35 24.06 4.56
N GLY A 55 24.30 24.74 4.06
CA GLY A 55 23.01 24.15 3.71
C GLY A 55 23.10 23.11 2.59
N ALA A 56 23.99 22.13 2.70
CA ALA A 56 23.88 20.83 2.05
C ALA A 56 22.83 20.00 2.82
N ALA A 57 21.62 20.57 2.96
CA ALA A 57 20.45 19.72 2.85
C ALA A 57 20.64 19.06 1.48
N THR A 58 20.96 17.77 1.47
CA THR A 58 20.84 16.95 0.27
C THR A 58 19.45 17.24 -0.24
N THR A 59 19.37 18.08 -1.27
CA THR A 59 18.17 18.25 -2.07
C THR A 59 17.91 16.85 -2.58
N THR A 60 16.94 16.18 -1.97
CA THR A 60 16.29 15.03 -2.58
C THR A 60 15.96 15.50 -3.98
N LEU A 61 16.64 14.94 -4.98
CA LEU A 61 16.29 15.15 -6.36
C LEU A 61 14.87 14.60 -6.49
N ALA A 62 13.88 15.48 -6.38
CA ALA A 62 12.54 15.20 -6.82
C ALA A 62 12.69 14.71 -8.26
N GLN A 63 12.20 13.50 -8.54
CA GLN A 63 12.26 12.93 -9.87
C GLN A 63 11.66 13.94 -10.85
N THR A 64 12.48 14.45 -11.78
CA THR A 64 12.12 15.51 -12.73
C THR A 64 11.22 15.01 -13.86
N THR A 65 10.88 13.73 -13.87
CA THR A 65 9.91 13.13 -14.76
C THR A 65 8.55 13.12 -14.07
N THR A 66 7.54 13.74 -14.66
CA THR A 66 6.15 13.54 -14.22
C THR A 66 5.89 12.05 -14.09
N PRO A 67 5.37 11.56 -12.94
CA PRO A 67 5.05 10.15 -12.77
C PRO A 67 4.19 9.70 -13.96
N PRO A 68 4.38 8.48 -14.48
CA PRO A 68 3.53 7.99 -15.55
C PRO A 68 2.05 8.11 -15.11
N ALA A 69 1.14 8.33 -16.06
CA ALA A 69 -0.27 8.64 -15.75
C ALA A 69 -0.94 7.60 -14.82
N CYS A 70 -0.41 6.38 -14.81
CA CYS A 70 -0.79 5.25 -13.96
C CYS A 70 -0.34 5.36 -12.48
N SER A 71 0.69 6.16 -12.12
CA SER A 71 1.12 6.45 -10.73
C SER A 71 0.86 7.88 -10.31
N GLN A 72 -0.07 8.58 -10.95
CA GLN A 72 -0.46 9.88 -10.43
C GLN A 72 -1.09 9.67 -9.05
N ASP A 73 -0.64 10.46 -8.07
CA ASP A 73 -1.20 10.49 -6.72
C ASP A 73 -2.61 11.10 -6.79
N GLU A 74 -3.57 10.28 -7.21
CA GLU A 74 -4.98 10.66 -7.21
C GLU A 74 -5.52 10.51 -5.78
N LYS A 75 -6.52 11.32 -5.43
CA LYS A 75 -7.22 11.23 -4.14
C LYS A 75 -8.06 9.96 -4.05
N PHE A 76 -7.41 8.80 -3.97
CA PHE A 76 -8.05 7.50 -4.13
C PHE A 76 -9.09 7.21 -3.04
N ILE A 77 -8.99 7.84 -1.86
CA ILE A 77 -9.88 7.65 -0.70
C ILE A 77 -10.05 8.95 0.11
N ASN A 78 -10.58 10.01 -0.53
CA ASN A 78 -10.91 11.24 0.18
C ASN A 78 -12.25 11.18 0.95
N ILE A 79 -13.08 10.19 0.65
CA ILE A 79 -14.27 9.85 1.42
C ILE A 79 -14.02 8.50 2.08
N TRP A 80 -14.31 8.42 3.38
CA TRP A 80 -14.18 7.20 4.16
C TRP A 80 -15.57 6.75 4.60
N TYR A 81 -15.84 5.46 4.44
CA TYR A 81 -17.04 4.80 4.94
C TYR A 81 -16.66 3.52 5.66
N PHE A 82 -17.22 3.34 6.85
CA PHE A 82 -16.87 2.23 7.74
C PHE A 82 -17.97 1.92 8.74
N GLY A 83 -17.84 0.78 9.42
CA GLY A 83 -18.72 0.42 10.53
C GLY A 83 -20.18 0.31 10.11
N HIS A 84 -21.05 0.92 10.92
CA HIS A 84 -22.49 0.91 10.72
C HIS A 84 -22.95 2.27 10.19
N LYS A 85 -22.96 2.42 8.87
CA LYS A 85 -23.41 3.64 8.16
C LYS A 85 -22.63 4.92 8.49
N ALA A 86 -21.43 4.80 9.05
CA ALA A 86 -20.59 5.94 9.39
C ALA A 86 -19.66 6.31 8.22
N GLY A 87 -19.26 7.58 8.19
CA GLY A 87 -18.22 8.05 7.29
C GLY A 87 -17.78 9.47 7.56
N PHE A 88 -16.77 9.90 6.82
CA PHE A 88 -16.32 11.28 6.78
C PHE A 88 -15.76 11.66 5.42
N ASP A 89 -15.85 12.94 5.09
CA ASP A 89 -15.32 13.55 3.89
C ASP A 89 -14.11 14.44 4.25
N LEU A 90 -12.96 14.14 3.64
CA LEU A 90 -11.71 14.85 3.80
C LEU A 90 -11.47 15.92 2.72
N ASN A 91 -12.36 16.09 1.75
CA ASN A 91 -12.13 16.95 0.58
C ASN A 91 -11.87 18.42 0.93
N GLN A 92 -12.48 18.90 2.01
CA GLN A 92 -12.31 20.26 2.52
C GLN A 92 -11.55 20.29 3.86
N ALA A 93 -11.07 19.14 4.34
CA ALA A 93 -10.39 19.06 5.62
C ALA A 93 -9.01 19.74 5.53
N THR A 94 -8.68 20.53 6.54
CA THR A 94 -7.39 21.18 6.73
C THR A 94 -7.05 21.15 8.22
N ASP A 95 -5.87 21.61 8.62
CA ASP A 95 -5.50 21.71 10.04
C ASP A 95 -6.47 22.56 10.89
N SER A 96 -7.23 23.46 10.25
CA SER A 96 -8.23 24.32 10.90
C SER A 96 -9.68 23.95 10.59
N ILE A 97 -9.92 23.04 9.63
CA ILE A 97 -11.26 22.64 9.20
C ILE A 97 -11.39 21.13 9.40
N PRO A 98 -12.22 20.66 10.36
CA PRO A 98 -12.38 19.24 10.60
C PRO A 98 -13.04 18.54 9.39
N PRO A 99 -12.86 17.22 9.23
CA PRO A 99 -13.58 16.42 8.25
C PRO A 99 -15.10 16.56 8.40
N THR A 100 -15.82 16.55 7.28
CA THR A 100 -17.29 16.58 7.31
C THR A 100 -17.81 15.19 7.67
N ILE A 101 -18.71 15.09 8.64
CA ILE A 101 -19.30 13.80 9.04
C ILE A 101 -20.36 13.37 8.00
N LEU A 102 -20.32 12.11 7.61
CA LEU A 102 -21.26 11.49 6.69
C LEU A 102 -22.07 10.39 7.39
N THR A 103 -23.38 10.37 7.15
CA THR A 103 -24.32 9.39 7.73
C THR A 103 -25.16 8.66 6.65
N ASN A 104 -24.80 8.86 5.38
CA ASN A 104 -25.52 8.39 4.21
C ASN A 104 -25.01 7.04 3.66
N SER A 105 -23.98 6.46 4.27
CA SER A 105 -23.52 5.12 3.92
C SER A 105 -24.62 4.09 4.16
N GLN A 106 -24.75 3.13 3.25
CA GLN A 106 -25.67 2.01 3.39
C GLN A 106 -24.99 0.74 3.92
N MET A 107 -23.68 0.76 4.10
CA MET A 107 -22.96 -0.44 4.50
C MET A 107 -23.19 -0.78 5.98
N SER A 108 -23.16 -2.07 6.27
CA SER A 108 -22.86 -2.61 7.59
C SER A 108 -21.59 -3.45 7.47
N ALA A 109 -20.51 -2.96 8.04
CA ALA A 109 -19.19 -3.55 7.98
C ALA A 109 -18.57 -3.55 9.38
N PRO A 110 -18.77 -4.63 10.17
CA PRO A 110 -18.20 -4.72 11.51
C PRO A 110 -16.67 -4.80 11.54
N ALA A 111 -16.02 -4.96 10.37
CA ALA A 111 -14.59 -5.14 10.22
C ALA A 111 -14.07 -4.27 9.05
N GLY A 112 -13.45 -4.88 8.03
CA GLY A 112 -12.84 -4.19 6.90
C GLY A 112 -13.85 -3.57 5.93
N THR A 113 -13.42 -2.49 5.27
CA THR A 113 -14.16 -1.81 4.20
C THR A 113 -13.26 -1.37 3.07
N GLY A 114 -13.87 -1.15 1.90
CA GLY A 114 -13.22 -0.58 0.73
C GLY A 114 -14.00 0.61 0.20
N VAL A 115 -13.32 1.70 -0.11
CA VAL A 115 -13.91 2.89 -0.72
C VAL A 115 -13.01 3.37 -1.84
N MET A 116 -13.62 3.85 -2.92
CA MET A 116 -12.91 4.43 -4.06
C MET A 116 -13.49 5.81 -4.37
N SER A 117 -12.61 6.80 -4.48
CA SER A 117 -12.89 8.15 -4.96
C SER A 117 -12.21 8.42 -6.30
N ASP A 118 -12.74 9.39 -7.06
CA ASP A 118 -12.09 9.89 -8.27
C ASP A 118 -10.92 10.84 -7.95
N GLY A 119 -10.18 11.28 -8.98
CA GLY A 119 -9.05 12.18 -8.82
C GLY A 119 -9.38 13.55 -8.22
N THR A 120 -10.67 13.93 -8.15
CA THR A 120 -11.14 15.14 -7.46
C THR A 120 -11.65 14.86 -6.04
N GLY A 121 -11.69 13.59 -5.64
CA GLY A 121 -12.10 13.11 -4.33
C GLY A 121 -13.59 12.78 -4.20
N ASN A 122 -14.37 12.82 -5.30
CA ASN A 122 -15.77 12.41 -5.26
C ASN A 122 -15.89 10.90 -5.13
N LEU A 123 -16.89 10.43 -4.40
CA LEU A 123 -17.18 9.01 -4.27
C LEU A 123 -17.48 8.38 -5.64
N LEU A 124 -16.87 7.23 -5.91
CA LEU A 124 -17.20 6.37 -7.04
C LEU A 124 -18.04 5.18 -6.58
N PHE A 125 -17.52 4.44 -5.59
CA PHE A 125 -18.19 3.30 -4.98
C PHE A 125 -17.57 2.94 -3.63
N TYR A 126 -18.26 2.09 -2.89
CA TYR A 126 -17.76 1.52 -1.63
C TYR A 126 -18.31 0.11 -1.43
N SER A 127 -17.64 -0.67 -0.59
CA SER A 127 -18.00 -2.07 -0.35
C SER A 127 -17.61 -2.53 1.05
N ASN A 128 -18.37 -3.49 1.55
CA ASN A 128 -18.07 -4.26 2.75
C ASN A 128 -17.62 -5.69 2.41
N GLY A 129 -17.24 -5.98 1.17
CA GLY A 129 -16.80 -7.30 0.73
C GLY A 129 -17.93 -8.23 0.28
N ASP A 130 -19.17 -8.07 0.80
CA ASP A 130 -20.36 -8.82 0.36
C ASP A 130 -21.19 -8.06 -0.68
N THR A 131 -21.23 -6.73 -0.56
CA THR A 131 -22.03 -5.84 -1.41
C THR A 131 -21.22 -4.62 -1.85
N VAL A 132 -21.43 -4.15 -3.08
CA VAL A 132 -20.91 -2.90 -3.63
C VAL A 132 -22.04 -1.90 -3.78
N TRP A 133 -21.85 -0.70 -3.26
CA TRP A 133 -22.74 0.44 -3.42
C TRP A 133 -22.10 1.48 -4.32
N SER A 134 -22.91 2.11 -5.17
CA SER A 134 -22.47 3.19 -6.05
C SER A 134 -22.34 4.52 -5.29
N ARG A 135 -21.82 5.53 -6.00
CA ARG A 135 -21.80 6.92 -5.55
C ARG A 135 -23.14 7.50 -5.10
N ASN A 136 -24.26 6.92 -5.56
CA ASN A 136 -25.60 7.37 -5.19
C ASN A 136 -26.15 6.63 -3.96
N HIS A 137 -25.31 5.86 -3.28
CA HIS A 137 -25.67 5.01 -2.14
C HIS A 137 -26.69 3.90 -2.46
N SER A 138 -27.03 3.70 -3.73
CA SER A 138 -27.75 2.53 -4.20
C SER A 138 -26.81 1.33 -4.33
N ILE A 139 -27.34 0.11 -4.23
CA ILE A 139 -26.60 -1.10 -4.59
C ILE A 139 -26.21 -0.98 -6.08
N MET A 140 -24.92 -1.16 -6.38
CA MET A 140 -24.42 -1.14 -7.75
C MET A 140 -24.98 -2.33 -8.53
N LEU A 141 -25.22 -2.17 -9.84
CA LEU A 141 -25.67 -3.28 -10.69
C LEU A 141 -24.68 -4.46 -10.56
N ASN A 142 -25.22 -5.67 -10.36
CA ASN A 142 -24.48 -6.91 -10.05
C ASN A 142 -23.62 -6.86 -8.77
N GLY A 143 -23.80 -5.84 -7.92
CA GLY A 143 -22.97 -5.56 -6.75
C GLY A 143 -23.29 -6.40 -5.51
N THR A 144 -24.27 -7.30 -5.51
CA THR A 144 -24.56 -8.20 -4.39
C THR A 144 -23.93 -9.58 -4.58
N GLY A 145 -23.69 -10.35 -3.52
CA GLY A 145 -23.14 -11.70 -3.66
C GLY A 145 -21.70 -11.67 -4.17
N MET A 146 -20.92 -10.71 -3.68
CA MET A 146 -19.49 -10.62 -3.96
C MET A 146 -18.73 -11.75 -3.24
N GLY A 147 -17.52 -12.04 -3.72
CA GLY A 147 -16.68 -13.14 -3.26
C GLY A 147 -16.05 -12.93 -1.88
N GLY A 148 -16.26 -11.77 -1.27
CA GLY A 148 -15.74 -11.45 0.05
C GLY A 148 -16.69 -11.81 1.19
N ASN A 149 -16.41 -11.22 2.35
CA ASN A 149 -17.17 -11.37 3.58
C ASN A 149 -17.03 -10.10 4.43
N ARG A 150 -18.15 -9.53 4.89
CA ARG A 150 -18.13 -8.33 5.76
C ARG A 150 -17.44 -8.49 7.12
N LEU A 151 -17.11 -9.73 7.50
CA LEU A 151 -16.36 -10.03 8.71
C LEU A 151 -14.84 -10.05 8.47
N CYS A 152 -14.39 -9.97 7.22
CA CYS A 152 -12.97 -9.90 6.89
C CYS A 152 -12.36 -8.63 7.51
N THR A 153 -11.25 -8.78 8.24
CA THR A 153 -10.61 -7.68 8.98
C THR A 153 -9.78 -6.72 8.13
N ASP A 154 -9.62 -7.00 6.85
CA ASP A 154 -8.96 -6.11 5.89
C ASP A 154 -9.64 -6.19 4.53
N GLY A 155 -9.64 -5.08 3.81
CA GLY A 155 -10.35 -4.93 2.55
C GLY A 155 -11.88 -4.92 2.68
N PRO A 156 -12.61 -4.96 1.55
CA PRO A 156 -12.12 -5.21 0.20
C PRO A 156 -11.21 -4.09 -0.34
N LEU A 157 -10.28 -4.42 -1.23
CA LEU A 157 -9.29 -3.48 -1.76
C LEU A 157 -9.66 -3.06 -3.19
N PRO A 158 -10.18 -1.84 -3.39
CA PRO A 158 -10.43 -1.28 -4.71
C PRO A 158 -9.15 -0.69 -5.32
N ILE A 159 -8.92 -0.95 -6.60
CA ILE A 159 -7.78 -0.44 -7.36
C ILE A 159 -8.25 -0.02 -8.74
N LYS A 160 -7.89 1.18 -9.19
CA LYS A 160 -8.09 1.59 -10.59
C LYS A 160 -7.24 0.70 -11.50
N LEU A 161 -7.85 0.10 -12.52
CA LEU A 161 -7.13 -0.76 -13.45
C LEU A 161 -6.07 0.08 -14.17
N PRO A 162 -4.77 -0.26 -14.08
CA PRO A 162 -3.72 0.49 -14.75
C PRO A 162 -3.99 0.63 -16.25
N GLY A 163 -3.75 1.84 -16.78
CA GLY A 163 -4.03 2.15 -18.19
C GLY A 163 -5.51 2.35 -18.52
N SER A 164 -6.41 2.32 -17.55
CA SER A 164 -7.83 2.62 -17.77
C SER A 164 -8.13 4.13 -17.67
N PRO A 165 -9.04 4.67 -18.52
CA PRO A 165 -9.71 3.99 -19.64
C PRO A 165 -8.76 3.74 -20.82
N ALA A 166 -8.94 2.59 -21.48
CA ALA A 166 -8.07 2.18 -22.60
C ALA A 166 -8.17 3.12 -23.81
N THR A 167 -9.32 3.77 -24.00
CA THR A 167 -9.53 4.79 -25.03
C THR A 167 -10.29 5.98 -24.44
N PRO A 168 -10.07 7.22 -24.94
CA PRO A 168 -10.84 8.38 -24.51
C PRO A 168 -12.35 8.14 -24.63
N GLY A 169 -13.10 8.47 -23.57
CA GLY A 169 -14.55 8.28 -23.50
C GLY A 169 -15.03 6.86 -23.17
N ALA A 170 -14.13 5.86 -23.10
CA ALA A 170 -14.50 4.55 -22.59
C ALA A 170 -14.68 4.58 -21.06
N PRO A 171 -15.45 3.63 -20.48
CA PRO A 171 -15.56 3.49 -19.04
C PRO A 171 -14.22 3.30 -18.35
N THR A 172 -14.05 3.93 -17.18
CA THR A 172 -12.93 3.63 -16.29
C THR A 172 -13.20 2.32 -15.57
N ARG A 173 -12.21 1.44 -15.55
CA ARG A 173 -12.23 0.11 -14.97
C ARG A 173 -11.50 0.10 -13.64
N TYR A 174 -12.02 -0.68 -12.71
CA TYR A 174 -11.46 -0.90 -11.39
C TYR A 174 -11.47 -2.40 -11.09
N LEU A 175 -10.49 -2.86 -10.33
CA LEU A 175 -10.45 -4.18 -9.71
C LEU A 175 -10.88 -4.03 -8.26
N LEU A 176 -11.79 -4.88 -7.80
CA LEU A 176 -12.14 -5.02 -6.40
C LEU A 176 -11.67 -6.38 -5.92
N PHE A 177 -10.60 -6.39 -5.12
CA PHE A 177 -10.13 -7.61 -4.48
C PHE A 177 -10.90 -7.87 -3.20
N THR A 178 -11.35 -9.11 -3.04
CA THR A 178 -12.19 -9.53 -1.91
C THR A 178 -11.65 -10.83 -1.33
N GLN A 179 -11.71 -10.96 0.00
CA GLN A 179 -11.30 -12.15 0.72
C GLN A 179 -12.44 -12.70 1.57
N ASP A 180 -12.48 -14.02 1.73
CA ASP A 180 -13.33 -14.64 2.74
C ASP A 180 -12.77 -14.44 4.14
N ALA A 181 -13.67 -14.47 5.12
CA ALA A 181 -13.28 -14.41 6.52
C ALA A 181 -12.63 -15.75 6.94
N GLN A 182 -11.61 -15.66 7.79
CA GLN A 182 -10.98 -16.77 8.49
C GLN A 182 -10.46 -17.89 7.57
N GLY A 183 -9.96 -17.54 6.38
CA GLY A 183 -9.50 -18.53 5.40
C GLY A 183 -10.62 -19.37 4.79
N GLY A 184 -11.84 -18.85 4.80
CA GLY A 184 -13.04 -19.51 4.29
C GLY A 184 -12.97 -19.89 2.81
N PRO A 185 -13.92 -20.74 2.35
CA PRO A 185 -13.85 -21.41 1.06
C PRO A 185 -13.99 -20.47 -0.15
N LYS A 186 -14.46 -19.21 0.02
CA LYS A 186 -14.46 -18.26 -1.11
C LYS A 186 -13.06 -17.77 -1.48
N GLY A 187 -12.10 -17.87 -0.56
CA GLY A 187 -10.69 -17.49 -0.77
C GLY A 187 -10.49 -16.02 -1.15
N LEU A 188 -9.38 -15.76 -1.84
CA LEU A 188 -9.10 -14.49 -2.50
C LEU A 188 -9.63 -14.53 -3.93
N SER A 189 -10.43 -13.53 -4.28
CA SER A 189 -10.94 -13.32 -5.63
C SER A 189 -10.89 -11.84 -6.00
N TYR A 190 -11.03 -11.54 -7.29
CA TYR A 190 -11.27 -10.18 -7.75
C TYR A 190 -12.53 -10.08 -8.58
N SER A 191 -13.10 -8.88 -8.63
CA SER A 191 -14.15 -8.53 -9.58
C SER A 191 -13.79 -7.27 -10.33
N GLU A 192 -14.25 -7.13 -11.57
CA GLU A 192 -14.12 -5.90 -12.33
C GLU A 192 -15.34 -5.00 -12.16
N ILE A 193 -15.09 -3.71 -11.94
CA ILE A 193 -16.10 -2.65 -11.92
C ILE A 193 -15.86 -1.74 -13.12
N SER A 194 -16.92 -1.40 -13.84
CA SER A 194 -16.90 -0.51 -15.01
C SER A 194 -17.73 0.73 -14.73
N ILE A 195 -17.13 1.92 -14.81
CA ILE A 195 -17.80 3.19 -14.53
C ILE A 195 -17.67 4.11 -15.76
N PRO A 196 -18.75 4.33 -16.52
CA PRO A 196 -18.75 5.34 -17.58
C PRO A 196 -18.66 6.75 -16.99
N THR A 197 -18.15 7.70 -17.77
CA THR A 197 -18.07 9.10 -17.34
C THR A 197 -19.44 9.62 -16.91
N GLY A 198 -19.54 10.10 -15.66
CA GLY A 198 -20.80 10.59 -15.08
C GLY A 198 -21.82 9.51 -14.69
N GLY A 199 -21.53 8.23 -14.88
CA GLY A 199 -22.41 7.12 -14.53
C GLY A 199 -22.21 6.57 -13.11
N GLN A 200 -23.14 5.70 -12.69
CA GLN A 200 -23.05 4.99 -11.41
C GLN A 200 -22.13 3.76 -11.46
N GLY A 201 -21.92 3.21 -12.65
CA GLY A 201 -21.14 2.00 -12.88
C GLY A 201 -21.86 0.70 -12.55
N GLU A 202 -21.17 -0.40 -12.84
CA GLU A 202 -21.63 -1.76 -12.60
C GLU A 202 -20.45 -2.69 -12.24
N VAL A 203 -20.75 -3.76 -11.49
CA VAL A 203 -19.85 -4.92 -11.45
C VAL A 203 -20.06 -5.70 -12.75
N VAL A 204 -18.99 -5.95 -13.48
CA VAL A 204 -19.02 -6.66 -14.76
C VAL A 204 -19.33 -8.13 -14.50
N ALA A 205 -20.53 -8.59 -14.91
CA ALA A 205 -21.03 -9.92 -14.55
C ALA A 205 -20.11 -11.08 -14.97
N THR A 206 -19.45 -10.97 -16.13
CA THR A 206 -18.52 -11.98 -16.64
C THR A 206 -17.16 -12.00 -15.94
N ALA A 207 -16.84 -10.94 -15.20
CA ALA A 207 -15.59 -10.78 -14.47
C ALA A 207 -15.87 -10.52 -12.99
N LYS A 208 -16.84 -11.27 -12.43
CA LYS A 208 -17.23 -11.21 -11.03
C LYS A 208 -16.74 -12.44 -10.29
N ASN A 209 -16.17 -12.22 -9.11
CA ASN A 209 -15.66 -13.25 -8.19
C ASN A 209 -14.68 -14.22 -8.87
N LEU A 210 -13.81 -13.71 -9.74
CA LEU A 210 -12.78 -14.51 -10.40
C LEU A 210 -11.76 -14.96 -9.34
N PRO A 211 -11.61 -16.28 -9.11
CA PRO A 211 -10.77 -16.79 -8.04
C PRO A 211 -9.28 -16.58 -8.38
N LEU A 212 -8.50 -16.23 -7.36
CA LEU A 212 -7.04 -16.12 -7.46
C LEU A 212 -6.34 -17.23 -6.68
N THR A 213 -6.77 -17.46 -5.44
CA THR A 213 -6.22 -18.51 -4.59
C THR A 213 -7.14 -18.77 -3.40
N LEU A 214 -7.05 -19.97 -2.83
CA LEU A 214 -7.63 -20.30 -1.53
C LEU A 214 -6.61 -20.14 -0.40
N GLY A 215 -7.08 -20.28 0.84
CA GLY A 215 -6.20 -20.37 2.01
C GLY A 215 -5.41 -19.10 2.32
N THR A 216 -5.95 -17.92 2.04
CA THR A 216 -5.35 -16.64 2.44
C THR A 216 -5.88 -16.18 3.80
N THR A 217 -5.09 -15.43 4.55
CA THR A 217 -5.60 -14.60 5.65
C THR A 217 -6.36 -13.41 5.11
N GLU A 218 -7.10 -12.78 6.00
CA GLU A 218 -7.78 -11.50 5.80
C GLU A 218 -6.80 -10.31 5.78
N LYS A 219 -5.61 -10.44 5.17
CA LYS A 219 -4.59 -9.38 5.13
C LYS A 219 -4.13 -9.20 3.70
N MET A 220 -4.30 -7.99 3.18
CA MET A 220 -4.03 -7.67 1.79
C MET A 220 -3.56 -6.24 1.64
N THR A 221 -2.54 -6.02 0.82
CA THR A 221 -2.09 -4.66 0.48
C THR A 221 -1.73 -4.56 -1.00
N GLY A 222 -1.94 -3.37 -1.56
CA GLY A 222 -1.51 -3.01 -2.91
C GLY A 222 -0.30 -2.08 -2.83
N VAL A 223 0.75 -2.38 -3.59
CA VAL A 223 1.97 -1.56 -3.64
C VAL A 223 2.34 -1.29 -5.08
N LEU A 224 2.58 -0.02 -5.42
CA LEU A 224 3.08 0.36 -6.74
C LEU A 224 4.44 -0.29 -7.00
N HIS A 225 4.57 -0.91 -8.15
CA HIS A 225 5.85 -1.35 -8.67
C HIS A 225 6.72 -0.14 -9.02
N LYS A 226 8.05 -0.34 -9.07
CA LYS A 226 9.03 0.72 -9.38
C LYS A 226 8.78 1.40 -10.73
N ASN A 227 8.13 0.73 -11.68
CA ASN A 227 7.79 1.34 -12.97
C ASN A 227 6.65 2.37 -12.90
N GLY A 228 5.99 2.52 -11.74
CA GLY A 228 4.90 3.46 -11.55
C GLY A 228 3.58 3.05 -12.21
N CYS A 229 3.47 1.88 -12.86
CA CYS A 229 2.20 1.47 -13.45
C CYS A 229 1.66 0.18 -12.86
N ASP A 230 2.54 -0.79 -12.64
CA ASP A 230 2.10 -2.09 -12.16
C ASP A 230 1.87 -2.01 -10.65
N ILE A 231 0.98 -2.86 -10.16
CA ILE A 231 0.63 -2.92 -8.75
C ILE A 231 0.84 -4.36 -8.30
N TRP A 232 1.67 -4.53 -7.29
CA TRP A 232 1.78 -5.78 -6.55
C TRP A 232 0.62 -5.88 -5.58
N ILE A 233 -0.12 -6.98 -5.66
CA ILE A 233 -1.05 -7.39 -4.61
C ILE A 233 -0.33 -8.40 -3.73
N ILE A 234 -0.17 -8.03 -2.47
CA ILE A 234 0.53 -8.84 -1.48
C ILE A 234 -0.51 -9.33 -0.48
N VAL A 235 -0.55 -10.64 -0.28
CA VAL A 235 -1.41 -11.32 0.68
C VAL A 235 -0.59 -12.28 1.52
N HIS A 236 -1.16 -12.73 2.63
CA HIS A 236 -0.54 -13.74 3.49
C HIS A 236 -1.38 -15.03 3.49
N GLY A 237 -0.74 -16.19 3.58
CA GLY A 237 -1.44 -17.48 3.67
C GLY A 237 -2.00 -17.73 5.07
N TRP A 238 -3.12 -18.45 5.17
CA TRP A 238 -3.79 -18.78 6.42
C TRP A 238 -2.95 -19.75 7.26
N GLY A 239 -2.80 -19.46 8.56
CA GLY A 239 -2.00 -20.27 9.46
C GLY A 239 -0.53 -20.31 9.04
N THR A 240 0.00 -21.51 8.79
CA THR A 240 1.40 -21.72 8.38
C THR A 240 1.60 -21.73 6.85
N ALA A 241 0.54 -21.49 6.07
CA ALA A 241 0.65 -21.46 4.62
C ALA A 241 1.52 -20.29 4.15
N THR A 242 2.54 -20.59 3.35
CA THR A 242 3.47 -19.59 2.78
C THR A 242 3.16 -19.25 1.32
N SER A 243 2.17 -19.91 0.72
CA SER A 243 1.72 -19.69 -0.66
C SER A 243 0.23 -19.99 -0.79
N GLY A 244 -0.36 -19.42 -1.84
CA GLY A 244 -1.69 -19.77 -2.31
C GLY A 244 -1.71 -21.09 -3.10
N THR A 245 -2.83 -21.81 -3.08
CA THR A 245 -3.07 -23.05 -3.84
C THR A 245 -3.91 -22.80 -5.07
#